data_AF-A0AAV2GIY2-F1
#
_entry.id   AF-A0AAV2GIY2-F1
#
_cell.length_a   1.000
_cell.length_b   1.000
_cell.length_c   1.000
_cell.angle_alpha   90.00
_cell.angle_beta   90.00
_cell.angle_gamma   90.00
#
_symmetry.space_group_name_H-M   'P 1'
#
loop_
_entity.id
_entity.type
_entity.pdbx_description
1 polymer ?
#
loop_
_entity_poly.entity_id
_entity_poly.type
_entity_poly.pdbx_seq_one_letter_code
_entity_poly.pdbx_strand_id
1 'polypeptide(L)'
;MVQPWLLVGDFNSILSPSEKLGGAPFDAARIRDFQEVVQDTGLIDLGFEGPAYTWFRTGLRERLDRGLANNYWATNFPESVVRHLPRMKSPITVRL
;
A
#
# COMPACT_ATOMS: atom_id res chain seq x y z
N MET A 1 -5.84 -26.01 8.59
CA MET A 1 -5.72 -25.47 7.22
C MET A 1 -5.45 -23.98 7.34
N VAL A 2 -4.53 -23.43 6.55
CA VAL A 2 -4.29 -21.97 6.52
C VAL A 2 -5.30 -21.33 5.58
N GLN A 3 -5.96 -20.27 6.01
CA GLN A 3 -7.00 -19.57 5.24
C GLN A 3 -6.39 -18.41 4.43
N PRO A 4 -6.84 -18.13 3.19
CA PRO A 4 -6.53 -16.87 2.52
C PRO A 4 -7.07 -15.68 3.32
N TRP A 5 -6.21 -14.69 3.58
CA TRP A 5 -6.58 -13.44 4.23
C TRP A 5 -5.76 -12.28 3.69
N LEU A 6 -6.30 -11.08 3.89
CA LEU A 6 -5.69 -9.84 3.46
C LEU A 6 -5.91 -8.73 4.48
N LEU A 7 -5.03 -7.73 4.44
CA LEU A 7 -5.14 -6.45 5.12
C LEU A 7 -5.25 -5.38 4.06
N VAL A 8 -6.18 -4.46 4.27
CA VAL A 8 -6.28 -3.30 3.39
C VAL A 8 -6.61 -2.05 4.14
N GLY A 9 -5.97 -0.97 3.74
CA GLY A 9 -6.19 0.34 4.31
C GLY A 9 -4.93 1.18 4.22
N ASP A 10 -4.94 2.24 5.02
CA ASP A 10 -3.84 3.18 5.19
C ASP A 10 -2.83 2.66 6.23
N PHE A 11 -1.62 2.34 5.76
CA PHE A 11 -0.51 1.89 6.61
C PHE A 11 0.37 3.04 7.10
N ASN A 12 0.09 4.27 6.64
CA ASN A 12 0.88 5.46 6.90
C ASN A 12 2.39 5.29 6.59
N SER A 13 2.78 4.32 5.77
CA SER A 13 4.19 4.02 5.45
C SER A 13 4.35 3.60 4.00
N ILE A 14 5.53 3.92 3.44
CA ILE A 14 5.91 3.57 2.07
C ILE A 14 6.90 2.39 2.09
N LEU A 15 6.83 1.50 1.09
CA LEU A 15 7.74 0.36 0.89
C LEU A 15 8.94 0.70 0.01
N SER A 16 8.89 1.83 -0.69
CA SER A 16 9.92 2.24 -1.65
C SER A 16 10.04 3.76 -1.71
N PRO A 17 11.25 4.31 -1.93
CA PRO A 17 11.43 5.72 -2.27
C PRO A 17 10.57 6.20 -3.43
N SER A 18 10.27 5.33 -4.41
CA SER A 18 9.44 5.67 -5.57
C SER A 18 7.97 5.92 -5.24
N GLU A 19 7.52 5.51 -4.05
CA GLU A 19 6.16 5.76 -3.57
C GLU A 19 5.99 7.15 -2.94
N LYS A 20 7.03 7.98 -2.95
CA LYS A 20 7.02 9.36 -2.48
C LYS A 20 7.48 10.31 -3.59
N LEU A 21 6.75 11.43 -3.75
CA LEU A 21 7.14 12.51 -4.64
C LEU A 21 7.07 13.87 -3.94
N GLY A 22 8.19 14.60 -3.95
CA GLY A 22 8.32 15.91 -3.33
C GLY A 22 8.45 15.88 -1.81
N GLY A 23 8.34 17.05 -1.18
CA GLY A 23 8.53 17.22 0.27
C GLY A 23 9.96 16.97 0.73
N ALA A 24 10.10 16.61 2.01
CA ALA A 24 11.38 16.23 2.61
C ALA A 24 11.86 14.87 2.08
N PRO A 25 13.18 14.54 2.20
CA PRO A 25 13.67 13.20 1.93
C PRO A 25 12.90 12.12 2.69
N PHE A 26 12.80 10.93 2.10
CA PHE A 26 12.18 9.78 2.78
C PHE A 26 13.06 9.30 3.93
N ASP A 27 12.42 8.71 4.94
CA ASP A 27 13.11 8.07 6.06
C ASP A 27 13.43 6.62 5.69
N ALA A 28 14.70 6.35 5.40
CA ALA A 28 15.16 5.02 5.00
C ALA A 28 15.02 3.97 6.12
N ALA A 29 15.04 4.39 7.40
CA ALA A 29 14.81 3.46 8.50
C ALA A 29 13.36 3.03 8.54
N ARG A 30 12.42 3.98 8.45
CA ARG A 30 10.98 3.68 8.42
C ARG A 30 10.59 2.78 7.25
N ILE A 31 11.19 2.98 6.06
CA ILE A 31 10.95 2.10 4.91
C ILE A 31 11.40 0.68 5.22
N ARG A 32 12.62 0.52 5.76
CA ARG A 32 13.18 -0.79 6.12
C ARG A 32 12.33 -1.48 7.18
N ASP A 33 11.96 -0.79 8.25
CA ASP A 33 11.14 -1.37 9.31
C ASP A 33 9.80 -1.87 8.75
N PHE A 34 9.20 -1.12 7.82
CA PHE A 34 7.96 -1.56 7.19
C PHE A 34 8.17 -2.76 6.24
N GLN A 35 9.25 -2.77 5.47
CA GLN A 35 9.63 -3.93 4.64
C GLN A 35 9.84 -5.18 5.48
N GLU A 36 10.53 -5.07 6.62
CA GLU A 36 10.77 -6.16 7.56
C GLU A 36 9.45 -6.71 8.11
N VAL A 37 8.52 -5.85 8.55
CA VAL A 37 7.19 -6.28 9.02
C VAL A 37 6.42 -7.04 7.93
N VAL A 38 6.44 -6.55 6.69
CA VAL A 38 5.76 -7.23 5.56
C VAL A 38 6.41 -8.59 5.28
N GLN A 39 7.73 -8.66 5.33
CA GLN A 39 8.49 -9.89 5.10
C GLN A 39 8.27 -10.92 6.22
N ASP A 40 8.38 -10.50 7.48
CA ASP A 40 8.27 -11.38 8.66
C ASP A 40 6.85 -11.96 8.82
N THR A 41 5.84 -11.22 8.35
CA THR A 41 4.45 -11.69 8.32
C THR A 41 4.13 -12.58 7.11
N GLY A 42 5.06 -12.73 6.17
CA GLY A 42 4.86 -13.49 4.94
C GLY A 42 3.80 -12.86 4.02
N LEU A 43 3.61 -11.55 4.13
CA LEU A 43 2.66 -10.79 3.34
C LEU A 43 3.29 -10.34 2.02
N ILE A 44 2.45 -10.25 0.99
CA ILE A 44 2.82 -9.71 -0.32
C ILE A 44 1.95 -8.49 -0.62
N ASP A 45 2.55 -7.43 -1.17
CA ASP A 45 1.82 -6.31 -1.73
C ASP A 45 1.12 -6.77 -3.01
N LEU A 46 -0.21 -6.66 -3.05
CA LEU A 46 -1.03 -7.07 -4.19
C LEU A 46 -0.89 -6.14 -5.41
N GLY A 47 -0.12 -5.05 -5.28
CA GLY A 47 -0.05 -4.02 -6.30
C GLY A 47 -1.34 -3.19 -6.34
N PHE A 48 -1.55 -2.48 -7.45
CA PHE A 48 -2.75 -1.69 -7.68
C PHE A 48 -2.92 -1.30 -9.15
N GLU A 49 -4.15 -0.97 -9.53
CA GLU A 49 -4.48 -0.21 -10.73
C GLU A 49 -4.90 1.23 -10.37
N GLY A 50 -4.64 2.20 -11.26
CA GLY A 50 -5.06 3.59 -11.09
C GLY A 50 -3.92 4.53 -10.63
N PRO A 51 -4.23 5.65 -9.95
CA PRO A 51 -3.23 6.63 -9.53
C PRO A 51 -2.16 6.05 -8.60
N ALA A 52 -0.89 6.40 -8.84
CA ALA A 52 0.24 5.88 -8.05
C ALA A 52 0.28 6.36 -6.59
N TYR A 53 -0.40 7.47 -6.27
CA TYR A 53 -0.37 8.09 -4.95
C TYR A 53 -1.79 8.18 -4.40
N THR A 54 -1.96 7.84 -3.12
CA THR A 54 -3.26 7.82 -2.44
C THR A 54 -3.40 8.97 -1.43
N TRP A 55 -2.27 9.56 -1.01
CA TRP A 55 -2.23 10.71 -0.12
C TRP A 55 -1.54 11.90 -0.75
N PHE A 56 -2.05 13.10 -0.45
CA PHE A 56 -1.61 14.36 -1.05
C PHE A 56 -1.58 15.48 -0.02
N ARG A 57 -0.47 16.20 0.01
CA ARG A 57 -0.31 17.49 0.70
C ARG A 57 0.40 18.46 -0.24
N THR A 58 0.30 19.76 0.00
CA THR A 58 0.96 20.78 -0.83
C THR A 58 2.43 20.43 -1.08
N GLY A 59 2.77 20.11 -2.34
CA GLY A 59 4.13 19.73 -2.76
C GLY A 59 4.60 18.32 -2.36
N LEU A 60 3.73 17.46 -1.83
CA LEU A 60 4.06 16.10 -1.39
C LEU A 60 2.95 15.10 -1.79
N ARG A 61 3.35 13.94 -2.31
CA ARG A 61 2.46 12.83 -2.65
C ARG A 61 3.05 11.52 -2.17
N GLU A 62 2.22 10.66 -1.60
CA GLU A 62 2.63 9.35 -1.06
C GLU A 62 1.60 8.27 -1.38
N ARG A 63 2.07 7.03 -1.55
CA ARG A 63 1.20 5.83 -1.55
C ARG A 63 1.15 5.26 -0.14
N LEU A 64 0.07 5.55 0.58
CA LEU A 64 -0.10 5.08 1.97
C LEU A 64 -1.13 3.96 2.08
N ASP A 65 -2.09 3.91 1.17
CA ASP A 65 -3.08 2.83 1.10
C ASP A 65 -2.53 1.67 0.26
N ARG A 66 -2.71 0.44 0.75
CA ARG A 66 -2.33 -0.79 0.03
C ARG A 66 -3.12 -2.00 0.48
N GLY A 67 -3.11 -3.04 -0.35
CA GLY A 67 -3.54 -4.39 -0.01
C GLY A 67 -2.35 -5.30 0.18
N LEU A 68 -2.24 -5.86 1.39
CA LEU A 68 -1.26 -6.88 1.72
C LEU A 68 -1.99 -8.19 1.96
N ALA A 69 -1.54 -9.29 1.36
CA ALA A 69 -2.20 -10.58 1.57
C ALA A 69 -1.19 -11.69 1.80
N ASN A 70 -1.63 -12.78 2.40
CA ASN A 70 -0.80 -13.97 2.47
C ASN A 70 -0.74 -14.66 1.08
N ASN A 71 0.24 -15.53 0.88
CA ASN A 71 0.41 -16.30 -0.36
C ASN A 71 -0.83 -17.14 -0.74
N TYR A 72 -1.60 -17.58 0.26
CA TYR A 72 -2.85 -18.32 0.03
C TYR A 72 -3.91 -17.46 -0.68
N TRP A 73 -3.98 -16.15 -0.38
CA TRP A 73 -4.88 -15.25 -1.09
C TRP A 73 -4.57 -15.21 -2.58
N ALA A 74 -3.31 -14.97 -2.97
CA ALA A 74 -2.92 -14.92 -4.37
C ALA A 74 -3.17 -16.24 -5.12
N THR A 75 -3.06 -17.38 -4.42
CA THR A 75 -3.35 -18.70 -5.01
C THR A 75 -4.86 -18.91 -5.22
N ASN A 76 -5.70 -18.46 -4.29
CA ASN A 76 -7.15 -18.68 -4.34
C ASN A 76 -7.89 -17.61 -5.15
N PHE A 77 -7.35 -16.40 -5.23
CA PHE A 77 -7.96 -15.24 -5.90
C PHE A 77 -6.96 -14.59 -6.88
N PRO A 78 -6.50 -15.32 -7.91
CA PRO A 78 -5.48 -14.82 -8.84
C PRO A 78 -5.95 -13.62 -9.67
N GLU A 79 -7.26 -13.42 -9.80
CA GLU A 79 -7.88 -12.30 -10.51
C GLU A 79 -8.19 -11.11 -9.59
N SER A 80 -7.80 -11.18 -8.31
CA SER A 80 -8.02 -10.05 -7.39
C SER A 80 -7.16 -8.85 -7.78
N VAL A 81 -7.75 -7.67 -7.72
CA VAL A 81 -7.11 -6.40 -8.09
C VAL A 81 -7.45 -5.36 -7.03
N VAL A 82 -6.45 -4.60 -6.60
CA VAL A 82 -6.63 -3.40 -5.78
C VAL A 82 -6.78 -2.21 -6.70
N ARG A 83 -7.85 -1.41 -6.57
CA ARG A 83 -8.05 -0.23 -7.42
C ARG A 83 -7.98 1.05 -6.62
N HIS A 84 -6.97 1.87 -6.90
CA HIS A 84 -6.93 3.24 -6.41
C HIS A 84 -7.96 4.07 -7.19
N LEU A 85 -9.02 4.48 -6.50
CA LEU A 85 -10.03 5.34 -7.11
C LEU A 85 -9.54 6.79 -7.17
N PRO A 86 -9.92 7.56 -8.21
CA PRO A 86 -9.60 8.98 -8.29
C PRO A 86 -10.07 9.75 -7.05
N ARG A 87 -9.28 10.73 -6.63
CA ARG A 87 -9.61 11.59 -5.49
C ARG A 87 -10.88 12.40 -5.78
N MET A 88 -12.02 11.93 -5.28
CA MET A 88 -13.20 12.78 -5.05
C MET A 88 -12.96 13.61 -3.79
N LYS A 89 -13.62 14.76 -3.59
CA LYS A 89 -13.37 15.74 -2.50
C LYS A 89 -13.60 15.17 -1.08
N SER A 90 -12.79 14.21 -0.63
CA SER A 90 -12.74 13.70 0.73
C SER A 90 -11.28 13.56 1.15
N PRO A 91 -10.89 14.06 2.32
CA PRO A 91 -9.50 14.02 2.79
C PRO A 91 -9.04 12.62 3.22
N ILE A 92 -9.96 11.70 3.52
CA ILE A 92 -9.65 10.32 3.91
C ILE A 92 -10.72 9.42 3.30
N THR A 93 -10.33 8.57 2.36
CA THR A 93 -11.17 7.44 1.97
C THR A 93 -10.25 6.29 1.60
N VAL A 94 -10.28 5.22 2.40
CA VAL A 94 -9.77 3.92 1.99
C VAL A 94 -10.63 3.49 0.80
N ARG A 95 -10.08 3.54 -0.41
CA ARG A 95 -10.76 3.15 -1.65
C ARG A 95 -9.96 2.05 -2.29
N LEU A 96 -10.53 0.86 -2.30
CA LEU A 96 -9.95 -0.39 -2.78
C LEU A 96 -10.87 -0.99 -3.81
#